data_AF-A0A4U3AXG4-F1
#
_entry.id   AF-A0A4U3AXG4-F1
#
_cell.length_a   1.000
_cell.length_b   1.000
_cell.length_c   1.000
_cell.angle_alpha   90.00
_cell.angle_beta   90.00
_cell.angle_gamma   90.00
#
_symmetry.space_group_name_H-M   'P 1'
#
loop_
_entity.id
_entity.type
_entity.pdbx_description
1 polymer ?
#
loop_
_entity_poly.entity_id
_entity_poly.type
_entity_poly.pdbx_seq_one_letter_code
_entity_poly.pdbx_strand_id
1 'polypeptide(L)'
;MRLKKLEVFKTVPSKEVIRSIEFNSRGLNLIVDNTSNIKEDSGNSVGKSTVIHIIDICLNSSSLTKLYKSKEAQGENTELKKLLHENKVQATLELVDKNRVYSFTRSLYSRGPRFFNNEKVTDKQYGAHLKDIIFNSKEDKPTFRQLISKFVRNDDAQLGNVIYYL
;
A
#
# COMPACT_ATOMS: atom_id res chain seq x y z
N MET A 1 5.30 17.40 -0.41
CA MET A 1 4.50 16.26 0.06
C MET A 1 5.37 15.14 0.66
N ARG A 2 4.90 14.47 1.73
CA ARG A 2 5.58 13.34 2.41
C ARG A 2 4.57 12.35 3.01
N LEU A 3 4.98 11.09 3.22
CA LEU A 3 4.18 10.14 4.02
C LEU A 3 4.19 10.58 5.49
N LYS A 4 3.05 10.42 6.17
CA LYS A 4 2.90 10.73 7.60
C LYS A 4 2.61 9.49 8.42
N LYS A 5 1.60 8.72 8.03
CA LYS A 5 1.15 7.54 8.79
C LYS A 5 0.60 6.47 7.85
N LEU A 6 0.85 5.21 8.17
CA LEU A 6 0.11 4.07 7.64
C LEU A 6 -0.60 3.38 8.80
N GLU A 7 -1.91 3.25 8.72
CA GLU A 7 -2.72 2.53 9.71
C GLU A 7 -3.44 1.36 9.03
N VAL A 8 -3.42 0.18 9.65
CA VAL A 8 -4.14 -1.01 9.21
C VAL A 8 -5.09 -1.41 10.33
N PHE A 9 -6.36 -1.61 10.00
CA PHE A 9 -7.41 -1.88 10.97
C PHE A 9 -8.46 -2.82 10.42
N LYS A 10 -9.09 -3.60 11.31
CA LYS A 10 -10.33 -4.31 11.01
C LYS A 10 -11.52 -3.42 11.32
N THR A 11 -12.64 -3.69 10.67
CA THR A 11 -13.90 -2.93 10.88
C THR A 11 -15.04 -3.81 11.38
N VAL A 12 -14.86 -5.13 11.38
CA VAL A 12 -15.80 -6.13 11.90
C VAL A 12 -15.06 -7.00 12.92
N PRO A 13 -15.68 -7.33 14.07
CA PRO A 13 -17.00 -6.89 14.54
C PRO A 13 -17.05 -5.43 14.99
N SER A 14 -15.89 -4.83 15.27
CA SER A 14 -15.73 -3.42 15.63
C SER A 14 -14.45 -2.88 14.99
N LYS A 15 -14.31 -1.55 14.98
CA LYS A 15 -13.08 -0.92 14.51
C LYS A 15 -11.95 -1.19 15.51
N GLU A 16 -10.87 -1.81 15.04
CA GLU A 16 -9.68 -2.11 15.85
C GLU A 16 -8.42 -1.95 15.00
N VAL A 17 -7.46 -1.18 15.50
CA VAL A 17 -6.17 -0.97 14.83
C VAL A 17 -5.28 -2.19 15.04
N ILE A 18 -4.91 -2.83 13.93
CA ILE A 18 -3.99 -3.97 13.89
C ILE A 18 -2.55 -3.47 13.90
N ARG A 19 -2.27 -2.39 13.17
CA ARG A 19 -0.94 -1.80 13.08
C ARG A 19 -1.02 -0.30 12.76
N SER A 20 -0.14 0.46 13.38
CA SER A 20 0.06 1.88 13.12
C SER A 20 1.55 2.13 12.94
N ILE A 21 1.94 2.71 11.81
CA ILE A 21 3.31 3.07 11.47
C ILE A 21 3.35 4.56 11.24
N GLU A 22 4.11 5.28 12.05
CA GLU A 22 4.41 6.69 11.82
C GLU A 22 5.70 6.81 11.02
N PHE A 23 5.66 7.58 9.94
CA PHE A 23 6.85 7.81 9.12
C PHE A 23 7.65 8.98 9.69
N ASN A 24 8.98 8.82 9.67
CA ASN A 24 9.88 9.91 9.99
C ASN A 24 9.62 11.09 9.04
N SER A 25 9.29 12.24 9.64
CA SER A 25 9.00 13.49 8.94
C SER A 25 10.24 14.14 8.33
N ARG A 26 11.44 13.78 8.82
CA ARG A 26 12.73 14.35 8.47
C ARG A 26 13.74 13.22 8.26
N GLY A 27 13.84 12.74 7.02
CA GLY A 27 14.87 11.79 6.61
C GLY A 27 14.33 10.44 6.13
N LEU A 28 15.23 9.46 6.11
CA LEU A 28 14.98 8.13 5.57
C LEU A 28 14.16 7.26 6.53
N ASN A 29 13.25 6.47 5.98
CA ASN A 29 12.55 5.41 6.71
C ASN A 29 13.11 4.06 6.26
N LEU A 30 13.49 3.22 7.21
CA LEU A 30 14.04 1.89 6.97
C LEU A 30 13.13 0.83 7.58
N ILE A 31 12.71 -0.15 6.77
CA ILE A 31 11.97 -1.33 7.25
C ILE A 31 13.00 -2.46 7.39
N VAL A 32 13.45 -2.68 8.62
CA VAL A 32 14.47 -3.69 8.95
C VAL A 32 13.82 -4.92 9.57
N ASP A 33 14.51 -6.06 9.43
CA ASP A 33 14.16 -7.26 10.19
C ASP A 33 14.68 -7.13 11.62
N ASN A 34 13.96 -7.68 12.58
CA ASN A 34 14.36 -7.69 13.98
C ASN A 34 14.64 -9.12 14.48
N THR A 35 14.84 -10.08 13.55
CA THR A 35 15.31 -11.42 13.89
C THR A 35 16.65 -11.32 14.61
N SER A 36 16.67 -11.84 15.84
CA SER A 36 17.88 -12.08 16.61
C SER A 36 18.91 -12.85 15.78
N ASN A 37 20.21 -12.61 16.00
CA ASN A 37 21.40 -13.11 15.28
C ASN A 37 21.57 -14.66 15.14
N ILE A 38 20.48 -15.43 15.11
CA ILE A 38 20.46 -16.86 14.87
C ILE A 38 20.35 -17.04 13.35
N LYS A 39 21.45 -17.47 12.74
CA LYS A 39 21.68 -17.59 11.29
C LYS A 39 20.77 -18.60 10.55
N GLU A 40 19.74 -19.15 11.18
CA GLU A 40 18.95 -20.26 10.62
C GLU A 40 17.55 -19.90 10.13
N ASP A 41 17.03 -18.70 10.37
CA ASP A 41 15.78 -18.27 9.77
C ASP A 41 16.05 -17.33 8.59
N SER A 42 15.76 -17.81 7.38
CA SER A 42 15.73 -16.97 6.19
C SER A 42 14.66 -15.87 6.38
N GLY A 43 15.11 -14.69 6.81
CA GLY A 43 14.25 -13.54 7.14
C GLY A 43 13.39 -12.99 5.98
N ASN A 44 13.26 -13.66 4.84
CA ASN A 44 12.46 -13.20 3.71
C ASN A 44 10.95 -13.25 3.94
N SER A 45 10.47 -13.92 5.00
CA SER A 45 9.04 -14.18 5.22
C SER A 45 8.38 -13.35 6.34
N VAL A 46 9.12 -12.42 6.98
CA VAL A 46 8.68 -11.68 8.19
C VAL A 46 7.72 -10.50 7.89
N GLY A 47 7.21 -10.38 6.66
CA GLY A 47 6.19 -9.38 6.31
C GLY A 47 6.71 -7.96 6.01
N LYS A 48 8.02 -7.78 5.79
CA LYS A 48 8.62 -6.49 5.35
C LYS A 48 7.99 -6.00 4.06
N SER A 49 7.95 -6.87 3.06
CA SER A 49 7.34 -6.59 1.76
C SER A 49 5.84 -6.31 1.90
N THR A 50 5.15 -6.87 2.89
CA THR A 50 3.72 -6.63 3.11
C THR A 50 3.43 -5.15 3.36
N VAL A 51 4.27 -4.46 4.14
CA VAL A 51 4.12 -3.00 4.38
C VAL A 51 4.19 -2.23 3.05
N ILE A 52 5.18 -2.56 2.21
CA ILE A 52 5.37 -1.94 0.90
C ILE A 52 4.16 -2.20 -0.02
N HIS A 53 3.63 -3.43 -0.03
CA HIS A 53 2.44 -3.78 -0.80
C HIS A 53 1.19 -3.04 -0.32
N ILE A 54 0.99 -2.89 0.99
CA ILE A 54 -0.15 -2.14 1.54
C ILE A 54 -0.07 -0.67 1.13
N ILE A 55 1.12 -0.06 1.17
CA ILE A 55 1.33 1.32 0.68
C ILE A 55 0.96 1.42 -0.81
N ASP A 56 1.43 0.48 -1.65
CA ASP A 56 1.10 0.48 -3.08
C ASP A 56 -0.40 0.28 -3.35
N ILE A 57 -1.08 -0.56 -2.56
CA ILE A 57 -2.54 -0.72 -2.61
C ILE A 57 -3.25 0.59 -2.27
N CYS A 58 -2.79 1.31 -1.23
CA CYS A 58 -3.28 2.65 -0.91
C CYS A 58 -3.03 3.64 -2.06
N LEU A 59 -1.90 3.51 -2.75
CA LEU A 59 -1.57 4.21 -4.00
C LEU A 59 -2.23 3.54 -5.23
N ASN A 60 -3.46 3.08 -5.08
CA ASN A 60 -4.34 2.56 -6.14
C ASN A 60 -3.83 1.33 -6.91
N SER A 61 -2.91 0.53 -6.37
CA SER A 61 -2.55 -0.75 -6.97
C SER A 61 -3.74 -1.73 -6.96
N SER A 62 -3.91 -2.47 -8.05
CA SER A 62 -4.90 -3.55 -8.16
C SER A 62 -4.40 -4.87 -7.57
N SER A 63 -3.13 -4.94 -7.15
CA SER A 63 -2.45 -6.17 -6.75
C SER A 63 -2.75 -6.62 -5.32
N LEU A 64 -4.03 -6.72 -4.92
CA LEU A 64 -4.43 -7.30 -3.62
C LEU A 64 -3.89 -8.72 -3.43
N THR A 65 -3.72 -9.46 -4.53
CA THR A 65 -3.15 -10.82 -4.54
C THR A 65 -1.77 -10.91 -3.94
N LYS A 66 -0.96 -9.85 -4.02
CA LYS A 66 0.40 -9.83 -3.46
C LYS A 66 0.41 -9.86 -1.92
N LEU A 67 -0.72 -9.64 -1.24
CA LEU A 67 -0.82 -9.79 0.21
C LEU A 67 -0.86 -11.24 0.66
N TYR A 68 -1.38 -12.14 -0.18
CA TYR A 68 -1.65 -13.54 0.18
C TYR A 68 -1.11 -14.55 -0.83
N LYS A 69 -0.42 -14.12 -1.88
CA LYS A 69 0.37 -14.97 -2.77
C LYS A 69 1.84 -14.54 -2.66
N SER A 70 2.71 -15.44 -2.20
CA SER A 70 4.15 -15.22 -2.31
C SER A 70 4.65 -15.72 -3.67
N LYS A 71 5.76 -15.16 -4.16
CA LYS A 71 6.39 -15.62 -5.41
C LYS A 71 6.95 -17.04 -5.28
N GLU A 72 7.26 -17.46 -4.05
CA GLU A 72 7.93 -18.72 -3.73
C GLU A 72 6.96 -19.86 -3.41
N ALA A 73 5.75 -19.56 -2.93
CA ALA A 73 4.74 -20.59 -2.67
C ALA A 73 3.94 -20.90 -3.94
N GLN A 74 3.76 -22.19 -4.22
CA GLN A 74 2.93 -22.72 -5.31
C GLN A 74 1.41 -22.49 -5.09
N GLY A 75 1.01 -21.57 -4.20
CA GLY A 75 -0.37 -21.40 -3.78
C GLY A 75 -0.69 -20.07 -3.11
N GLU A 76 -1.99 -19.82 -2.96
CA GLU A 76 -2.54 -18.69 -2.21
C GLU A 76 -2.72 -19.06 -0.74
N ASN A 77 -2.31 -18.17 0.17
CA ASN A 77 -2.69 -18.23 1.58
C ASN A 77 -4.18 -17.89 1.72
N THR A 78 -5.01 -18.91 1.56
CA THR A 78 -6.47 -18.83 1.61
C THR A 78 -6.98 -18.39 2.98
N GLU A 79 -6.28 -18.76 4.06
CA GLU A 79 -6.59 -18.35 5.42
C GLU A 79 -6.46 -16.83 5.59
N LEU A 80 -5.33 -16.26 5.16
CA LEU A 80 -5.12 -14.81 5.20
C LEU A 80 -6.14 -14.06 4.34
N LYS A 81 -6.41 -14.56 3.13
CA LYS A 81 -7.45 -13.97 2.26
C LYS A 81 -8.82 -13.96 2.95
N LYS A 82 -9.19 -15.07 3.58
CA LYS A 82 -10.46 -15.22 4.31
C LYS A 82 -10.50 -14.25 5.49
N LEU A 83 -9.43 -14.18 6.29
CA LEU A 83 -9.30 -13.27 7.42
C LEU A 83 -9.46 -11.80 7.00
N LEU A 84 -8.78 -11.37 5.94
CA LEU A 84 -8.88 -10.00 5.41
C LEU A 84 -10.32 -9.66 5.00
N HIS A 85 -11.01 -10.62 4.39
CA HIS A 85 -12.38 -10.45 3.90
C HIS A 85 -13.44 -10.49 5.01
N GLU A 86 -13.31 -11.39 5.99
CA GLU A 86 -14.25 -11.55 7.10
C GLU A 86 -14.17 -10.38 8.07
N ASN A 87 -12.96 -9.97 8.44
CA ASN A 87 -12.74 -8.85 9.36
C ASN A 87 -12.86 -7.48 8.68
N LYS A 88 -13.13 -7.47 7.36
CA LYS A 88 -13.22 -6.26 6.53
C LYS A 88 -12.01 -5.34 6.77
N VAL A 89 -10.82 -5.89 6.59
CA VAL A 89 -9.56 -5.20 6.89
C VAL A 89 -9.32 -4.09 5.87
N GLN A 90 -8.94 -2.92 6.36
CA GLN A 90 -8.63 -1.73 5.57
C GLN A 90 -7.29 -1.14 6.00
N ALA A 91 -6.70 -0.35 5.11
CA ALA A 91 -5.52 0.44 5.41
C ALA A 91 -5.72 1.89 4.99
N THR A 92 -5.23 2.82 5.81
CA THR A 92 -5.22 4.26 5.52
C THR A 92 -3.78 4.75 5.44
N LEU A 93 -3.44 5.34 4.30
CA LEU A 93 -2.19 6.07 4.10
C LEU A 93 -2.45 7.58 4.22
N GLU A 94 -1.80 8.22 5.17
CA GLU A 94 -1.83 9.67 5.32
C GLU A 94 -0.61 10.32 4.65
N LEU A 95 -0.90 11.31 3.81
CA LEU A 95 0.08 12.18 3.16
C LEU A 95 -0.01 13.58 3.77
N VAL A 96 1.13 14.24 3.94
CA VAL A 96 1.19 15.65 4.31
C VAL A 96 1.75 16.45 3.15
N ASP A 97 1.02 17.47 2.72
CA ASP A 97 1.57 18.51 1.85
C ASP A 97 1.39 19.88 2.50
N LYS A 98 2.52 20.56 2.73
CA LYS A 98 2.60 21.78 3.55
C LYS A 98 1.98 21.52 4.93
N ASN A 99 0.78 22.06 5.18
CA ASN A 99 0.03 21.91 6.43
C ASN A 99 -1.28 21.12 6.26
N ARG A 100 -1.54 20.54 5.09
CA ARG A 100 -2.74 19.74 4.84
C ARG A 100 -2.42 18.25 4.92
N VAL A 101 -3.30 17.52 5.59
CA VAL A 101 -3.26 16.05 5.66
C VAL A 101 -4.32 15.51 4.70
N TYR A 102 -3.92 14.56 3.86
CA TYR A 102 -4.80 13.81 2.98
C TYR A 102 -4.80 12.35 3.40
N SER A 103 -5.96 11.74 3.59
CA SER A 103 -6.08 10.32 3.93
C SER A 103 -6.65 9.52 2.77
N PHE A 104 -5.95 8.44 2.43
CA PHE A 104 -6.28 7.53 1.33
C PHE A 104 -6.50 6.13 1.92
N THR A 105 -7.76 5.72 2.03
CA THR A 105 -8.14 4.44 2.62
C THR A 105 -8.53 3.43 1.56
N ARG A 106 -7.93 2.24 1.62
CA ARG A 106 -8.23 1.11 0.74
C ARG A 106 -8.54 -0.14 1.54
N SER A 107 -9.54 -0.86 1.08
CA SER A 107 -9.81 -2.22 1.55
C SER A 107 -8.73 -3.18 1.10
N LEU A 108 -8.29 -4.05 2.02
CA LEU A 108 -7.32 -5.12 1.74
C LEU A 108 -7.99 -6.43 1.30
N TYR A 109 -9.25 -6.35 0.87
CA TYR A 109 -10.05 -7.45 0.35
C TYR A 109 -10.78 -7.01 -0.93
N SER A 110 -11.19 -7.98 -1.75
CA SER A 110 -11.83 -7.71 -3.04
C SER A 110 -13.17 -6.99 -2.88
N ARG A 111 -13.49 -6.10 -3.84
CA ARG A 111 -14.74 -5.32 -3.88
C ARG A 111 -15.04 -4.49 -2.62
N GLY A 112 -14.05 -4.24 -1.78
CA GLY A 112 -14.21 -3.36 -0.62
C GLY A 112 -14.27 -1.87 -0.99
N PRO A 113 -14.82 -1.02 -0.12
CA PRO A 113 -14.89 0.41 -0.34
C PRO A 113 -13.51 1.07 -0.33
N ARG A 114 -13.50 2.30 -0.82
CA ARG A 114 -12.35 3.20 -0.86
C ARG A 114 -12.78 4.54 -0.32
N PHE A 115 -11.88 5.23 0.38
CA PHE A 115 -12.18 6.52 0.96
C PHE A 115 -11.07 7.52 0.69
N PHE A 116 -11.47 8.75 0.42
CA PHE A 116 -10.60 9.92 0.41
C PHE A 116 -11.08 10.85 1.51
N ASN A 117 -10.22 11.22 2.45
CA ASN A 117 -10.58 12.05 3.61
C ASN A 117 -11.83 11.54 4.36
N ASN A 118 -11.91 10.22 4.56
CA ASN A 118 -13.04 9.50 5.17
C ASN A 118 -14.36 9.49 4.37
N GLU A 119 -14.41 10.11 3.19
CA GLU A 119 -15.57 10.04 2.31
C GLU A 119 -15.46 8.90 1.32
N LYS A 120 -16.53 8.12 1.15
CA LYS A 120 -16.55 6.98 0.23
C LYS A 120 -16.52 7.48 -1.21
N VAL A 121 -15.58 6.96 -2.00
CA VAL A 121 -15.38 7.38 -3.39
C VAL A 121 -15.35 6.19 -4.35
N THR A 122 -15.67 6.45 -5.62
CA THR A 122 -15.51 5.48 -6.71
C THR A 122 -14.03 5.25 -7.05
N ASP A 123 -13.73 4.18 -7.81
CA ASP A 123 -12.37 3.90 -8.29
C ASP A 123 -11.78 5.07 -9.09
N LYS A 124 -12.58 5.64 -9.99
CA LYS A 124 -12.20 6.77 -10.85
C LYS A 124 -11.89 8.02 -10.01
N GLN A 125 -12.77 8.37 -9.07
CA GLN A 125 -12.54 9.50 -8.15
C GLN A 125 -11.31 9.28 -7.29
N TYR A 126 -11.12 8.08 -6.75
CA TYR A 126 -9.95 7.74 -5.92
C TYR A 126 -8.64 7.96 -6.68
N GLY A 127 -8.55 7.45 -7.92
CA GLY A 127 -7.41 7.68 -8.80
C GLY A 127 -7.20 9.15 -9.18
N ALA A 128 -8.28 9.89 -9.41
CA ALA A 128 -8.22 11.32 -9.72
C ALA A 128 -7.71 12.14 -8.53
N HIS A 129 -8.19 11.88 -7.30
CA HIS A 129 -7.69 12.53 -6.09
C HIS A 129 -6.21 12.26 -5.87
N LEU A 130 -5.77 11.00 -6.03
CA LEU A 130 -4.34 10.67 -5.96
C LEU A 130 -3.51 11.43 -6.99
N LYS A 131 -3.98 11.52 -8.24
CA LYS A 131 -3.27 12.22 -9.32
C LYS A 131 -3.18 13.72 -9.05
N ASP A 132 -4.26 14.34 -8.59
CA ASP A 132 -4.31 15.76 -8.25
C ASP A 132 -3.36 16.07 -7.07
N ILE A 133 -3.42 15.28 -5.99
CA ILE A 133 -2.60 15.53 -4.80
C ILE A 133 -1.12 15.24 -5.03
N ILE A 134 -0.78 14.15 -5.73
CA ILE A 134 0.62 13.71 -5.87
C ILE A 134 1.33 14.37 -7.06
N PHE A 135 0.61 14.61 -8.15
CA PHE A 135 1.19 15.10 -9.41
C PHE A 135 0.62 16.44 -9.86
N ASN A 136 -0.31 17.06 -9.11
CA ASN A 136 -0.96 18.32 -9.47
C ASN A 136 -1.55 18.30 -10.89
N SER A 137 -2.23 17.20 -11.24
CA SER A 137 -2.75 16.97 -12.59
C SER A 137 -4.16 16.40 -12.57
N LYS A 138 -5.06 17.06 -13.31
CA LYS A 138 -6.47 16.67 -13.49
C LYS A 138 -6.78 16.06 -14.85
N GLU A 139 -5.77 15.97 -15.71
CA GLU A 139 -5.88 15.37 -17.04
C GLU A 139 -6.25 13.88 -16.96
N ASP A 140 -6.90 13.34 -17.98
CA ASP A 140 -7.25 11.90 -17.99
C ASP A 140 -6.02 11.01 -18.19
N LYS A 141 -5.03 11.47 -18.97
CA LYS A 141 -3.79 10.74 -19.25
C LYS A 141 -2.55 11.60 -18.97
N PRO A 142 -1.40 10.97 -18.63
CA PRO A 142 -1.26 9.57 -18.21
C PRO A 142 -2.04 9.29 -16.92
N THR A 143 -2.46 8.05 -16.69
CA THR A 143 -3.20 7.69 -15.47
C THR A 143 -2.30 7.76 -14.24
N PHE A 144 -2.88 7.84 -13.04
CA PHE A 144 -2.10 7.84 -11.80
C PHE A 144 -1.10 6.67 -11.73
N ARG A 145 -1.53 5.46 -12.14
CA ARG A 145 -0.67 4.27 -12.12
C ARG A 145 0.51 4.34 -13.09
N GLN A 146 0.35 4.99 -14.24
CA GLN A 146 1.45 5.22 -15.18
C GLN A 146 2.50 6.20 -14.62
N LEU A 147 2.08 7.13 -13.76
CA LEU A 147 2.98 8.09 -13.12
C LEU A 147 3.67 7.48 -11.89
N ILE A 148 2.90 6.88 -10.97
CA ILE A 148 3.45 6.41 -9.69
C ILE A 148 4.40 5.21 -9.83
N SER A 149 4.29 4.42 -10.89
CA SER A 149 5.20 3.29 -11.17
C SER A 149 6.66 3.71 -11.33
N LYS A 150 6.93 4.98 -11.65
CA LYS A 150 8.30 5.52 -11.71
C LYS A 150 8.93 5.73 -10.33
N PHE A 151 8.11 5.79 -9.27
CA PHE A 151 8.51 6.11 -7.89
C PHE A 151 8.37 4.91 -6.94
N VAL A 152 7.37 4.07 -7.14
CA VAL A 152 7.11 2.89 -6.30
C VAL A 152 7.60 1.64 -7.03
N ARG A 153 8.80 1.19 -6.66
CA ARG A 153 9.49 0.04 -7.28
C ARG A 153 9.32 -1.19 -6.40
N ASN A 154 8.24 -1.93 -6.63
CA ASN A 154 7.86 -3.08 -5.81
C ASN A 154 7.92 -4.42 -6.55
N ASP A 155 8.45 -4.43 -7.78
CA ASP A 155 8.60 -5.65 -8.57
C ASP A 155 9.89 -5.59 -9.39
N ASP A 156 10.68 -6.65 -9.33
CA ASP A 156 11.96 -6.76 -10.07
C ASP A 156 11.75 -6.66 -11.59
N ALA A 157 10.58 -7.06 -12.10
CA ALA A 157 10.21 -6.93 -13.51
C ALA A 157 10.15 -5.46 -14.00
N GLN A 158 9.97 -4.49 -13.10
CA GLN A 158 10.00 -3.07 -13.47
C GLN A 158 11.43 -2.54 -13.66
N LEU A 159 12.45 -3.20 -13.10
CA LEU A 159 13.86 -2.83 -13.28
C LEU A 159 14.38 -3.23 -14.67
N GLY A 160 13.98 -4.41 -15.18
CA GLY A 160 14.44 -4.90 -16.49
C GLY A 160 14.02 -4.02 -17.68
N ASN A 161 12.88 -3.33 -17.57
CA ASN A 161 12.38 -2.46 -18.64
C ASN A 161 13.01 -1.06 -18.68
N VAL A 162 13.80 -0.67 -17.66
CA VAL A 162 14.49 0.63 -17.64
C VAL A 162 15.81 0.57 -18.41
N ILE A 163 16.46 -0.60 -18.44
CA ILE A 163 17.74 -0.80 -19.15
C ILE A 163 17.55 -0.84 -20.67
N TYR A 164 16.34 -1.17 -21.17
CA TYR A 164 16.04 -1.16 -22.61
C TYR A 164 15.92 0.24 -23.23
N TYR A 165 15.91 1.30 -22.41
CA TYR A 165 15.79 2.69 -22.87
C TYR A 165 17.03 3.55 -22.56
N LEU A 166 18.16 2.91 -22.23
CA LEU A 166 19.50 3.49 -22.16
C LEU A 166 20.38 2.83 -23.22
#